data_AF-A0A4U1ECF2-F1
#
_entry.id   AF-A0A4U1ECF2-F1
#
_cell.length_a   1.000
_cell.length_b   1.000
_cell.length_c   1.000
_cell.angle_alpha   90.00
_cell.angle_beta   90.00
_cell.angle_gamma   90.00
#
_symmetry.space_group_name_H-M   'P 1'
#
loop_
_entity.id
_entity.type
_entity.pdbx_description
1 polymer ?
#
loop_
_entity_poly.entity_id
_entity_poly.type
_entity_poly.pdbx_seq_one_letter_code
_entity_poly.pdbx_strand_id
1 'polypeptide(L)'
;ECFYGWLEPLLARIAENYTAVVSPDIASIDLNTFEFNKPSPYGSNHNRGNFDWSLSFGWESLPDHEKQRRKDETYPIKTPTFAGGLFSISKDYFEYIGTYDEEMEIWGGENIEMSF
;
A
#
# COMPACT_ATOMS: atom_id res chain seq x y z
N GLU A 1 6.87 12.06 -5.98
CA GLU A 1 7.39 11.87 -7.35
C GLU A 1 7.16 10.42 -7.76
N CYS A 2 6.91 10.16 -9.05
CA CYS A 2 6.63 8.81 -9.55
C CYS A 2 7.90 8.17 -10.14
N PHE A 3 8.13 6.89 -9.84
CA PHE A 3 9.24 6.13 -10.45
C PHE A 3 8.81 5.50 -11.79
N TYR A 4 9.77 5.06 -12.60
CA TYR A 4 9.47 4.43 -13.89
C TYR A 4 8.61 3.17 -13.72
N GLY A 5 7.56 3.03 -14.53
CA GLY A 5 6.69 1.85 -14.55
C GLY A 5 5.84 1.66 -13.28
N TRP A 6 5.59 2.71 -12.51
CA TRP A 6 4.88 2.61 -11.22
C TRP A 6 3.39 2.29 -11.36
N LEU A 7 2.76 2.61 -12.50
CA LEU A 7 1.30 2.59 -12.64
C LEU A 7 0.80 1.25 -13.17
N GLU A 8 1.52 0.67 -14.13
CA GLU A 8 1.16 -0.55 -14.83
C GLU A 8 0.94 -1.73 -13.88
N PRO A 9 1.79 -2.00 -12.87
CA PRO A 9 1.56 -3.10 -11.92
C PRO A 9 0.29 -2.93 -11.08
N LEU A 10 -0.03 -1.69 -10.69
CA LEU A 10 -1.22 -1.39 -9.89
C LEU A 10 -2.48 -1.64 -10.71
N LEU A 11 -2.55 -1.08 -11.92
CA LEU A 11 -3.73 -1.23 -12.78
C LEU A 11 -3.86 -2.66 -13.32
N ALA A 12 -2.76 -3.33 -13.65
CA ALA A 12 -2.79 -4.72 -14.05
C ALA A 12 -3.36 -5.61 -12.95
N ARG A 13 -3.00 -5.36 -11.69
CA ARG A 13 -3.50 -6.14 -10.56
C ARG A 13 -5.01 -5.94 -10.33
N ILE A 14 -5.51 -4.72 -10.50
CA ILE A 14 -6.96 -4.43 -10.45
C ILE A 14 -7.68 -5.08 -11.63
N ALA A 15 -7.07 -5.09 -12.83
CA ALA A 15 -7.64 -5.75 -13.99
C ALA A 15 -7.77 -7.28 -13.81
N GLU A 16 -6.81 -7.91 -13.12
CA GLU A 16 -6.88 -9.34 -12.74
C GLU A 16 -7.90 -9.61 -11.63
N ASN A 17 -8.01 -8.70 -10.66
CA ASN A 17 -8.93 -8.81 -9.54
C ASN A 17 -9.52 -7.44 -9.18
N TYR A 18 -10.74 -7.18 -9.64
CA TYR A 18 -11.39 -5.87 -9.49
C TYR A 18 -11.64 -5.46 -8.02
N THR A 19 -11.64 -6.43 -7.09
CA THR A 19 -11.78 -6.19 -5.65
C THR A 19 -10.45 -5.91 -4.94
N ALA A 20 -9.33 -5.95 -5.67
CA ALA A 20 -8.02 -5.65 -5.10
C ALA A 20 -7.88 -4.14 -4.90
N VAL A 21 -7.65 -3.74 -3.64
CA VAL A 21 -7.10 -2.42 -3.29
C VAL A 21 -5.58 -2.57 -3.27
N VAL A 22 -4.86 -1.77 -4.06
CA VAL A 22 -3.42 -1.94 -4.27
C VAL A 22 -2.66 -0.65 -4.01
N SER A 23 -1.53 -0.75 -3.29
CA SER A 23 -0.65 0.38 -3.01
C SER A 23 0.74 0.14 -3.59
N PRO A 24 1.45 1.20 -4.03
CA PRO A 24 2.86 1.09 -4.42
C PRO A 24 3.75 0.85 -3.19
N ASP A 25 4.97 0.38 -3.42
CA ASP A 25 6.04 0.45 -2.40
C ASP A 25 6.50 1.92 -2.28
N ILE A 26 6.29 2.53 -1.12
CA ILE A 26 6.44 3.97 -0.92
C ILE A 26 7.90 4.27 -0.56
N ALA A 27 8.62 4.86 -1.51
CA ALA A 27 9.98 5.36 -1.29
C ALA A 27 9.96 6.68 -0.51
N SER A 28 10.89 6.82 0.43
CA SER A 28 11.10 8.08 1.15
C SER A 28 11.87 9.09 0.30
N ILE A 29 11.43 10.35 0.34
CA ILE A 29 12.18 11.51 -0.14
C ILE A 29 12.61 12.29 1.09
N ASP A 30 13.91 12.51 1.26
CA ASP A 30 14.43 13.23 2.44
C ASP A 30 13.89 14.67 2.47
N LEU A 31 13.35 15.10 3.61
CA LEU A 31 12.68 16.40 3.72
C LEU A 31 13.63 17.60 3.63
N ASN A 32 14.93 17.40 3.89
CA ASN A 32 15.93 18.45 3.92
C ASN A 32 16.73 18.51 2.61
N THR A 33 17.09 17.34 2.06
CA THR A 33 17.93 17.24 0.85
C THR A 33 17.14 16.98 -0.42
N PHE A 34 15.87 16.59 -0.30
CA PHE A 34 15.03 16.10 -1.41
C PHE A 34 15.63 14.88 -2.13
N GLU A 35 16.52 14.13 -1.46
CA GLU A 35 17.09 12.91 -2.00
C GLU A 35 16.04 11.80 -2.04
N PHE A 36 15.82 11.23 -3.23
CA PHE A 36 14.91 10.11 -3.45
C PHE A 36 15.60 8.78 -3.17
N ASN A 37 15.09 8.02 -2.19
CA ASN A 37 15.59 6.68 -1.87
C ASN A 37 15.19 5.67 -2.94
N LYS A 38 16.09 5.40 -3.89
CA LYS A 38 15.83 4.52 -5.03
C LYS A 38 15.67 3.07 -4.59
N PRO A 39 14.76 2.30 -5.24
CA PRO A 39 14.63 0.87 -4.99
C PRO A 39 15.93 0.13 -5.34
N SER A 40 16.26 -0.89 -4.54
CA SER A 40 17.42 -1.75 -4.76
C SER A 40 17.12 -2.85 -5.80
N PRO A 41 18.02 -3.15 -6.75
CA PRO A 41 17.83 -4.21 -7.73
C PRO A 41 17.92 -5.63 -7.14
N TYR A 42 18.43 -5.79 -5.91
CA TYR A 42 18.65 -7.10 -5.28
C TYR A 42 17.50 -7.55 -4.35
N GLY A 43 16.34 -6.90 -4.45
CA GLY A 43 15.23 -7.07 -3.51
C GLY A 43 15.44 -6.19 -2.28
N SER A 44 14.35 -5.55 -1.84
CA SER A 44 14.32 -4.71 -0.65
C SER A 44 13.88 -5.55 0.55
N ASN A 45 14.29 -5.15 1.76
CA ASN A 45 13.54 -5.54 2.95
C ASN A 45 12.20 -4.79 2.90
N HIS A 46 11.21 -5.37 2.22
CA HIS A 46 9.87 -4.81 2.19
C HIS A 46 9.24 -4.84 3.57
N ASN A 47 8.41 -3.84 3.82
CA ASN A 47 7.54 -3.81 4.97
C ASN A 47 6.09 -3.99 4.52
N ARG A 48 5.25 -4.47 5.44
CA ARG A 48 3.80 -4.40 5.32
C ARG A 48 3.26 -3.44 6.37
N GLY A 49 2.08 -2.89 6.11
CA GLY A 49 1.37 -2.06 7.07
C GLY A 49 0.83 -2.88 8.23
N ASN A 50 0.92 -2.34 9.44
CA ASN A 50 0.24 -2.82 10.61
C ASN A 50 -0.48 -1.67 11.34
N PHE A 51 -1.05 -1.98 12.49
CA PHE A 51 -1.59 -1.00 13.42
C PHE A 51 -1.30 -1.46 14.85
N ASP A 52 -1.19 -0.51 15.77
CA ASP A 52 -1.12 -0.81 17.19
C ASP A 52 -2.49 -0.66 17.88
N TRP A 53 -2.57 -0.97 19.18
CA TRP A 53 -3.82 -0.87 19.95
C TRP A 53 -4.31 0.56 20.19
N SER A 54 -3.54 1.58 19.78
CA SER A 54 -3.99 2.98 19.72
C SER A 54 -4.55 3.35 18.34
N LEU A 55 -4.68 2.37 17.44
CA LEU A 55 -5.06 2.54 16.02
C LEU A 55 -4.06 3.40 15.23
N SER A 56 -2.80 3.44 15.66
CA SER A 56 -1.73 4.12 14.91
C SER A 56 -1.20 3.20 13.82
N PHE A 57 -1.11 3.72 12.59
CA PHE A 57 -0.47 3.01 11.48
C PHE A 57 1.04 2.81 11.73
N GLY A 58 1.55 1.65 11.35
CA GLY A 58 2.98 1.34 11.42
C GLY A 58 3.46 0.45 10.28
N TRP A 59 4.77 0.23 10.27
CA TRP A 59 5.46 -0.65 9.31
C TRP A 59 6.11 -1.82 10.06
N GLU A 60 5.92 -3.03 9.56
CA GLU A 60 6.61 -4.22 10.05
C GLU A 60 7.19 -5.06 8.91
N SER A 61 8.23 -5.82 9.22
CA SER A 61 8.85 -6.71 8.25
C SER A 61 7.91 -7.83 7.81
N LEU A 62 8.08 -8.30 6.57
CA LEU A 62 7.30 -9.44 6.08
C LEU A 62 7.56 -10.71 6.90
N PRO A 63 6.51 -11.48 7.25
CA PRO A 63 6.69 -12.80 7.85
C PRO A 63 7.20 -13.81 6.82
N ASP A 64 7.87 -14.86 7.28
CA ASP A 64 8.56 -15.80 6.39
C ASP A 64 7.63 -16.56 5.44
N HIS A 65 6.39 -16.85 5.85
CA HIS A 65 5.41 -17.49 4.96
C HIS A 65 5.06 -16.60 3.76
N GLU A 66 5.03 -15.28 3.94
CA GLU A 66 4.72 -14.34 2.86
C GLU A 66 5.92 -14.18 1.92
N LYS A 67 7.14 -14.18 2.48
CA LYS A 67 8.38 -14.24 1.67
C LYS A 67 8.43 -15.51 0.82
N GLN A 68 8.09 -16.66 1.39
CA GLN A 68 8.10 -17.95 0.69
C GLN A 68 7.01 -18.06 -0.38
N ARG A 69 5.86 -17.39 -0.18
CA ARG A 69 4.75 -17.38 -1.15
C ARG A 69 5.11 -16.62 -2.43
N ARG A 70 5.90 -15.55 -2.31
CA ARG A 70 6.31 -14.67 -3.43
C ARG A 70 7.49 -15.32 -4.16
N LYS A 71 7.32 -15.57 -5.47
CA LYS A 71 8.37 -16.19 -6.31
C LYS A 71 9.38 -15.16 -6.82
N ASP A 72 8.93 -13.94 -7.02
CA ASP A 72 9.69 -12.78 -7.49
C ASP A 72 8.98 -11.49 -7.04
N GLU A 73 9.55 -10.34 -7.37
CA GLU A 73 9.04 -9.01 -6.95
C GLU A 73 7.73 -8.60 -7.61
N THR A 74 7.30 -9.26 -8.68
CA THR A 74 6.01 -8.97 -9.32
C THR A 74 4.83 -9.50 -8.52
N TYR A 75 5.07 -10.45 -7.60
CA TYR A 75 4.05 -10.95 -6.71
C TYR A 75 3.67 -9.90 -5.66
N PRO A 76 2.36 -9.58 -5.51
CA PRO A 76 1.90 -8.59 -4.55
C PRO A 76 2.20 -9.05 -3.12
N ILE A 77 2.43 -8.09 -2.22
CA ILE A 77 2.52 -8.31 -0.78
C ILE A 77 1.11 -8.19 -0.19
N LYS A 78 0.69 -9.20 0.59
CA LYS A 78 -0.52 -9.09 1.41
C LYS A 78 -0.22 -8.28 2.66
N THR A 79 -0.94 -7.17 2.82
CA THR A 79 -0.75 -6.24 3.92
C THR A 79 -2.02 -6.17 4.79
N PRO A 80 -1.92 -6.29 6.12
CA PRO A 80 -3.06 -6.12 7.04
C PRO A 80 -3.71 -4.74 6.95
N THR A 81 -2.88 -3.70 6.89
CA THR A 81 -3.33 -2.31 6.71
C THR A 81 -2.47 -1.62 5.66
N PHE A 82 -2.87 -0.43 5.21
CA PHE A 82 -2.09 0.38 4.28
C PHE A 82 -2.01 1.84 4.75
N ALA A 83 -1.07 2.60 4.21
CA ALA A 83 -0.81 3.97 4.63
C ALA A 83 -1.91 4.98 4.23
N GLY A 84 -2.86 4.61 3.37
CA GLY A 84 -3.98 5.47 2.95
C GLY A 84 -3.66 6.49 1.87
N GLY A 85 -2.51 7.15 1.93
CA GLY A 85 -2.23 8.30 1.05
C GLY A 85 -1.98 7.95 -0.43
N LEU A 86 -1.53 6.72 -0.74
CA LEU A 86 -1.22 6.27 -2.10
C LEU A 86 -1.78 4.87 -2.34
N PHE A 87 -2.77 4.77 -3.21
CA PHE A 87 -3.34 3.50 -3.66
C PHE A 87 -4.12 3.68 -4.96
N SER A 88 -4.43 2.56 -5.59
CA SER A 88 -5.36 2.44 -6.71
C SER A 88 -6.44 1.43 -6.34
N ILE A 89 -7.67 1.72 -6.75
CA ILE A 89 -8.84 0.88 -6.54
C ILE A 89 -9.76 0.98 -7.76
N SER A 90 -10.50 -0.08 -8.07
CA SER A 90 -11.59 0.02 -9.03
C SER A 90 -12.63 1.03 -8.53
N LYS A 91 -13.08 1.96 -9.39
CA LYS A 91 -14.11 2.94 -9.03
C LYS A 91 -15.39 2.25 -8.57
N ASP A 92 -15.86 1.27 -9.33
CA ASP A 92 -17.09 0.53 -9.01
C ASP A 92 -16.96 -0.23 -7.69
N TYR A 93 -15.76 -0.76 -7.40
CA TYR A 93 -15.51 -1.44 -6.12
C TYR A 93 -15.43 -0.46 -4.96
N PHE A 94 -14.84 0.71 -5.15
CA PHE A 94 -14.79 1.78 -4.15
C PHE A 94 -16.18 2.24 -3.74
N GLU A 95 -17.06 2.47 -4.72
CA GLU A 95 -18.47 2.80 -4.46
C GLU A 95 -19.22 1.63 -3.79
N TYR A 96 -18.94 0.39 -4.22
CA TYR A 96 -19.56 -0.81 -3.65
C TYR A 96 -19.22 -1.05 -2.17
N ILE A 97 -17.97 -0.81 -1.76
CA ILE A 97 -17.54 -0.98 -0.36
C ILE A 97 -17.93 0.19 0.55
N GLY A 98 -18.60 1.22 0.03
CA GLY A 98 -19.11 2.35 0.82
C GLY A 98 -18.21 3.58 0.82
N THR A 99 -17.20 3.65 -0.04
CA THR A 99 -16.24 4.76 -0.10
C THR A 99 -15.54 5.01 1.24
N TYR A 100 -15.39 6.27 1.68
CA TYR A 100 -14.98 6.61 3.04
C TYR A 100 -16.22 6.98 3.87
N ASP A 101 -16.15 6.77 5.18
CA ASP A 101 -17.15 7.28 6.11
C ASP A 101 -17.23 8.83 6.05
N GLU A 102 -18.40 9.34 5.66
CA GLU A 102 -18.65 10.78 5.46
C GLU A 102 -18.62 11.58 6.78
N GLU A 103 -18.73 10.91 7.94
CA GLU A 103 -18.67 11.55 9.26
C GLU A 103 -17.23 11.74 9.77
N MET A 104 -16.21 11.18 9.09
CA MET A 104 -14.81 11.44 9.42
C MET A 104 -14.42 12.88 9.11
N GLU A 105 -13.84 13.56 10.10
CA GLU A 105 -13.43 14.95 9.98
C GLU A 105 -11.91 15.09 9.80
N ILE A 106 -11.52 16.02 8.91
CA ILE A 106 -10.14 16.46 8.67
C ILE A 106 -9.23 15.34 8.14
N TRP A 107 -8.69 14.50 9.03
CA TRP A 107 -7.71 13.46 8.72
C TRP A 107 -7.46 12.56 9.93
N GLY A 108 -7.24 11.27 9.68
CA GLY A 108 -6.76 10.30 10.67
C GLY A 108 -7.72 9.14 10.86
N GLY A 109 -7.22 7.92 10.66
CA GLY A 109 -7.97 6.69 10.89
C GLY A 109 -8.71 6.16 9.66
N GLU A 110 -8.89 6.97 8.61
CA GLU A 110 -9.58 6.56 7.37
C GLU A 110 -8.86 5.40 6.67
N ASN A 111 -7.54 5.35 6.79
CA ASN A 111 -6.72 4.29 6.23
C ASN A 111 -6.85 2.98 7.03
N ILE A 112 -7.08 3.08 8.34
CA ILE A 112 -7.28 1.92 9.21
C ILE A 112 -8.70 1.38 9.04
N GLU A 113 -9.70 2.27 8.97
CA GLU A 113 -11.10 1.90 8.72
C GLU A 113 -11.24 1.18 7.37
N MET A 114 -10.74 1.76 6.28
CA MET A 114 -10.79 1.14 4.95
C MET A 114 -10.00 -0.18 4.84
N SER A 115 -9.12 -0.47 5.80
CA SER A 115 -8.38 -1.73 5.85
C SER A 115 -9.20 -2.91 6.42
N PHE A 116 -10.28 -2.66 7.16
CA PHE A 116 -11.07 -3.67 7.88
C PHE A 116 -12.41 -3.97 7.22
#